data_AF-A0A7U8C595-F1
#
_entry.id   AF-A0A7U8C595-F1
#
_cell.length_a   1.000
_cell.length_b   1.000
_cell.length_c   1.000
_cell.angle_alpha   90.00
_cell.angle_beta   90.00
_cell.angle_gamma   90.00
#
_symmetry.space_group_name_H-M   'P 1'
#
loop_
_entity.id
_entity.type
_entity.pdbx_description
1 polymer ?
#
loop_
_entity_poly.entity_id
_entity_poly.type
_entity_poly.pdbx_seq_one_letter_code
_entity_poly.pdbx_strand_id
1 'polypeptide(L)'
;MERYTLNERKRACARFFYGFTLMELVIGVLLLSILLFLAIPAMSRYMADSHLFADLNKLQSLLALARMESVKSGEKVVLCRWDGNLGCTGASQSGTQQWNNGALIFMDKNGDRQISTKDYVIKVISFSPENSVTWNRGETLVYESDGSVYGASNGTFQISQGDDIKKLVISMTGRVRRTSN
;
A
#
# COMPACT_ATOMS: atom_id res chain seq x y z
N MET A 1 68.94 56.26 -22.56
CA MET A 1 68.79 55.07 -21.70
C MET A 1 67.91 55.49 -20.53
N GLU A 2 66.59 55.41 -20.67
CA GLU A 2 65.66 55.49 -19.53
C GLU A 2 64.34 54.85 -19.93
N ARG A 3 63.93 53.83 -19.17
CA ARG A 3 62.74 53.02 -19.42
C ARG A 3 61.55 53.69 -18.73
N TYR A 4 60.39 53.72 -19.38
CA TYR A 4 59.12 53.74 -18.66
C TYR A 4 58.20 52.64 -19.18
N THR A 5 58.05 51.65 -18.31
CA THR A 5 57.16 50.49 -18.42
C THR A 5 55.75 50.84 -17.94
N LEU A 6 54.77 50.18 -18.59
CA LEU A 6 53.46 49.73 -18.09
C LEU A 6 52.35 50.75 -17.82
N ASN A 7 51.19 50.55 -18.45
CA ASN A 7 49.94 50.40 -17.68
C ASN A 7 48.83 49.68 -18.47
N GLU A 8 48.82 48.34 -18.44
CA GLU A 8 47.62 47.60 -18.81
C GLU A 8 46.58 47.70 -17.69
N ARG A 9 45.59 48.58 -17.86
CA ARG A 9 44.42 48.64 -16.97
C ARG A 9 43.52 47.42 -17.18
N LYS A 10 43.80 46.33 -16.45
CA LYS A 10 42.86 45.23 -16.24
C LYS A 10 41.59 45.78 -15.58
N ARG A 11 40.52 45.95 -16.34
CA ARG A 11 39.18 46.19 -15.79
C ARG A 11 38.63 44.86 -15.30
N ALA A 12 38.84 44.54 -14.02
CA ALA A 12 38.07 43.50 -13.36
C ALA A 12 36.62 44.00 -13.26
N CYS A 13 35.69 43.38 -13.99
CA CYS A 13 34.27 43.53 -13.70
C CYS A 13 34.00 42.93 -12.33
N ALA A 14 33.65 43.78 -11.37
CA ALA A 14 33.27 43.38 -10.04
C ALA A 14 32.05 42.45 -10.09
N ARG A 15 32.17 41.26 -9.50
CA ARG A 15 31.05 40.39 -9.22
C ARG A 15 30.25 41.01 -8.08
N PHE A 16 29.12 41.65 -8.40
CA PHE A 16 28.17 42.14 -7.40
C PHE A 16 27.53 40.94 -6.70
N PHE A 17 27.98 40.63 -5.48
CA PHE A 17 27.17 39.82 -4.57
C PHE A 17 26.15 40.75 -3.93
N TYR A 18 24.93 40.77 -4.48
CA TYR A 18 23.79 41.37 -3.80
C TYR A 18 23.45 40.47 -2.60
N GLY A 19 23.74 40.95 -1.39
CA GLY A 19 23.31 40.31 -0.14
C GLY A 19 21.85 40.63 0.18
N PHE A 20 21.17 39.72 0.87
CA PHE A 20 19.82 39.97 1.38
C PHE A 20 19.87 40.93 2.56
N THR A 21 18.89 41.83 2.64
CA THR A 21 18.71 42.68 3.83
C THR A 21 18.15 41.86 4.99
N LEU A 22 18.39 42.33 6.23
CA LEU A 22 17.81 41.70 7.42
C LEU A 22 16.28 41.62 7.33
N MET A 23 15.64 42.67 6.78
CA MET A 23 14.19 42.67 6.61
C MET A 23 13.70 41.69 5.54
N GLU A 24 14.41 41.52 4.43
CA GLU A 24 14.06 40.50 3.43
C GLU A 24 14.11 39.09 4.01
N LEU A 25 15.09 38.80 4.86
CA LEU A 25 15.17 37.51 5.56
C LEU A 25 13.99 37.32 6.51
N VAL A 26 13.67 38.34 7.32
CA VAL A 26 12.53 38.28 8.26
C VAL A 26 11.21 38.08 7.53
N ILE A 27 10.97 38.83 6.45
CA ILE A 27 9.77 38.68 5.63
C ILE A 27 9.73 37.30 4.97
N GLY A 28 10.86 36.82 4.44
CA GLY A 28 10.98 35.51 3.82
C GLY A 28 10.67 34.37 4.78
N VAL A 29 11.21 34.41 6.01
CA VAL A 29 10.92 33.40 7.05
C VAL A 29 9.46 33.47 7.49
N LEU A 30 8.89 34.66 7.62
CA LEU A 30 7.48 34.85 7.95
C LEU A 30 6.58 34.20 6.90
N LEU A 31 6.81 34.48 5.61
CA LEU A 31 6.05 33.85 4.52
C LEU A 31 6.25 32.33 4.48
N LEU A 32 7.48 31.84 4.67
CA LEU A 32 7.78 30.41 4.71
C LEU A 32 7.01 29.71 5.84
N SER A 33 6.96 30.33 7.03
CA SER A 33 6.24 29.77 8.18
C SER A 33 4.74 29.60 7.89
N ILE A 34 4.10 30.62 7.28
CA ILE A 34 2.69 30.56 6.90
C ILE A 34 2.44 29.40 5.93
N LEU A 35 3.32 29.21 4.94
CA LEU A 35 3.21 28.11 3.99
C LEU A 35 3.36 26.74 4.67
N LEU A 36 4.32 26.58 5.58
CA LEU A 36 4.54 25.33 6.31
C LEU A 36 3.32 24.95 7.16
N PHE A 37 2.66 25.91 7.81
CA PHE A 37 1.44 25.66 8.57
C PHE A 37 0.31 25.05 7.73
N LEU A 38 0.21 25.43 6.45
CA LEU A 38 -0.78 24.86 5.53
C LEU A 38 -0.33 23.54 4.91
N ALA A 39 0.97 23.39 4.63
CA ALA A 39 1.52 22.23 3.93
C ALA A 39 1.56 20.96 4.80
N ILE A 40 1.92 21.07 6.09
CA ILE A 40 2.05 19.93 7.00
C ILE A 40 0.76 19.10 7.12
N PRO A 41 -0.43 19.67 7.43
CA PRO A 41 -1.65 18.87 7.55
C PRO A 41 -2.07 18.24 6.21
N ALA A 42 -1.86 18.95 5.09
CA ALA A 42 -2.15 18.42 3.76
C ALA A 42 -1.27 17.20 3.42
N MET A 43 0.02 17.26 3.78
CA MET A 43 0.95 16.16 3.56
C MET A 43 0.57 14.92 4.38
N SER A 44 0.15 15.09 5.63
CA SER A 44 -0.32 13.97 6.47
C SER A 44 -1.51 13.24 5.84
N ARG A 45 -2.50 13.99 5.31
CA ARG A 45 -3.64 13.40 4.62
C ARG A 45 -3.24 12.67 3.34
N TYR A 46 -2.35 13.25 2.55
CA TYR A 46 -1.83 12.61 1.33
C TYR A 46 -1.11 11.29 1.62
N MET A 47 -0.30 11.25 2.69
CA MET A 47 0.38 10.02 3.10
C MET A 47 -0.63 8.94 3.52
N ALA A 48 -1.65 9.30 4.29
CA ALA A 48 -2.74 8.40 4.65
C ALA A 48 -3.40 7.79 3.41
N ASP A 49 -3.89 8.63 2.49
CA ASP A 49 -4.49 8.18 1.23
C ASP A 49 -3.56 7.24 0.45
N SER A 50 -2.27 7.58 0.36
CA SER A 50 -1.27 6.75 -0.30
C SER A 50 -1.14 5.36 0.32
N HIS A 51 -1.11 5.25 1.65
CA HIS A 51 -1.05 3.97 2.35
C HIS A 51 -2.32 3.14 2.12
N LEU A 52 -3.49 3.77 2.23
CA LEU A 52 -4.77 3.13 1.99
C LEU A 52 -4.89 2.58 0.56
N PHE A 53 -4.50 3.36 -0.46
CA PHE A 53 -4.53 2.92 -1.85
C PHE A 53 -3.48 1.84 -2.14
N ALA A 54 -2.30 1.93 -1.54
CA ALA A 54 -1.25 0.93 -1.68
C ALA A 54 -1.75 -0.44 -1.20
N ASP A 55 -2.35 -0.53 -0.02
CA ASP A 55 -2.85 -1.80 0.52
C ASP A 55 -4.05 -2.35 -0.25
N LEU A 56 -4.94 -1.47 -0.71
CA LEU A 56 -6.04 -1.87 -1.59
C LEU A 56 -5.51 -2.47 -2.90
N ASN A 57 -4.49 -1.85 -3.50
CA ASN A 57 -3.85 -2.35 -4.72
C ASN A 57 -3.11 -3.68 -4.47
N LYS A 58 -2.39 -3.82 -3.35
CA LYS A 58 -1.72 -5.06 -2.95
C LYS A 58 -2.73 -6.19 -2.80
N LEU A 59 -3.81 -5.98 -2.07
CA LEU A 59 -4.84 -6.99 -1.84
C LEU A 59 -5.55 -7.38 -3.13
N GLN A 60 -5.93 -6.40 -3.97
CA GLN A 60 -6.53 -6.71 -5.27
C GLN A 60 -5.59 -7.52 -6.16
N SER A 61 -4.30 -7.18 -6.18
CA SER A 61 -3.29 -7.92 -6.94
C SER A 61 -3.08 -9.33 -6.39
N LEU A 62 -3.12 -9.49 -5.06
CA LEU A 62 -3.04 -10.79 -4.40
C LEU A 62 -4.23 -11.69 -4.74
N LEU A 63 -5.45 -11.13 -4.71
CA LEU A 63 -6.66 -11.86 -5.10
C LEU A 63 -6.63 -12.28 -6.57
N ALA A 64 -6.19 -11.40 -7.46
CA ALA A 64 -6.02 -11.72 -8.87
C ALA A 64 -4.97 -12.83 -9.07
N LEU A 65 -3.84 -12.76 -8.37
CA LEU A 65 -2.81 -13.79 -8.39
C LEU A 65 -3.34 -15.13 -7.89
N ALA A 66 -4.06 -15.16 -6.76
CA ALA A 66 -4.64 -16.37 -6.19
C ALA A 66 -5.59 -17.06 -7.19
N ARG A 67 -6.47 -16.28 -7.83
CA ARG A 67 -7.37 -16.78 -8.87
C ARG A 67 -6.62 -17.32 -10.09
N MET A 68 -5.61 -16.61 -10.57
CA MET A 68 -4.84 -17.07 -11.73
C MET A 68 -4.07 -18.34 -11.41
N GLU A 69 -3.51 -18.45 -10.21
CA GLU A 69 -2.76 -19.63 -9.79
C GLU A 69 -3.68 -20.85 -9.61
N SER A 70 -4.91 -20.67 -9.11
CA SER A 70 -5.87 -21.78 -9.02
C SER A 70 -6.24 -22.35 -10.39
N VAL A 71 -6.48 -21.46 -11.36
CA VAL A 71 -6.78 -21.85 -12.75
C VAL A 71 -5.57 -22.49 -13.43
N LYS A 72 -4.37 -21.92 -13.24
CA LYS A 72 -3.15 -22.40 -13.87
C LYS A 72 -2.70 -23.77 -13.33
N SER A 73 -2.81 -23.97 -12.03
CA SER A 73 -2.41 -25.21 -11.38
C SER A 73 -3.46 -26.31 -11.47
N GLY A 74 -4.73 -25.95 -11.68
CA GLY A 74 -5.85 -26.88 -11.56
C GLY A 74 -6.15 -27.27 -10.11
N GLU A 75 -5.55 -26.59 -9.14
CA GLU A 75 -5.66 -26.86 -7.70
C GLU A 75 -6.38 -25.71 -6.97
N LYS A 76 -6.84 -25.98 -5.76
CA LYS A 76 -7.45 -24.95 -4.91
C LYS A 76 -6.36 -24.02 -4.37
N VAL A 77 -6.64 -22.73 -4.40
CA VAL A 77 -5.75 -21.72 -3.79
C VAL A 77 -6.50 -21.02 -2.68
N VAL A 78 -5.92 -21.04 -1.50
CA VAL A 78 -6.50 -20.49 -0.28
C VAL A 78 -5.77 -19.20 0.05
N LEU A 79 -6.54 -18.12 0.20
CA LEU A 79 -6.12 -16.88 0.81
C LEU A 79 -6.57 -16.90 2.28
N CYS A 80 -5.64 -16.73 3.20
CA CYS A 80 -5.91 -16.76 4.63
C CYS A 80 -5.30 -15.56 5.35
N ARG A 81 -5.86 -15.24 6.53
CA ARG A 81 -5.33 -14.19 7.39
C ARG A 81 -3.93 -14.54 7.85
N TRP A 82 -3.04 -13.56 7.86
CA TRP A 82 -1.66 -13.74 8.29
C TRP A 82 -1.26 -12.66 9.30
N ASP A 83 -0.84 -13.09 10.48
CA ASP A 83 -0.47 -12.19 11.60
C ASP A 83 1.04 -12.02 11.81
N GLY A 84 1.90 -12.53 10.91
CA GLY A 84 3.36 -12.43 11.07
C GLY A 84 4.08 -13.76 11.29
N ASN A 85 3.31 -14.82 11.58
CA ASN A 85 3.85 -16.15 11.88
C ASN A 85 4.00 -17.02 10.64
N LEU A 86 4.56 -18.22 10.81
CA LEU A 86 4.53 -19.25 9.78
C LEU A 86 3.09 -19.75 9.62
N GLY A 87 2.39 -19.25 8.60
CA GLY A 87 1.10 -19.79 8.17
C GLY A 87 -0.13 -18.93 8.43
N CYS A 88 -1.30 -19.56 8.28
CA CYS A 88 -2.60 -18.93 8.45
C CYS A 88 -2.94 -18.70 9.92
N THR A 89 -3.66 -17.62 10.22
CA THR A 89 -4.15 -17.32 11.56
C THR A 89 -5.66 -17.57 11.64
N GLY A 90 -6.06 -18.37 12.64
CA GLY A 90 -7.46 -18.72 12.87
C GLY A 90 -8.01 -19.75 11.89
N ALA A 91 -9.24 -20.20 12.16
CA ALA A 91 -9.93 -21.21 11.34
C ALA A 91 -11.42 -20.91 11.14
N SER A 92 -11.91 -19.73 11.55
CA SER A 92 -13.31 -19.39 11.38
C SER A 92 -13.66 -19.29 9.89
N GLN A 93 -14.78 -19.88 9.49
CA GLN A 93 -15.30 -19.82 8.12
C GLN A 93 -16.47 -18.82 7.99
N SER A 94 -16.72 -18.01 9.02
CA SER A 94 -17.80 -17.03 9.05
C SER A 94 -17.51 -15.84 9.96
N GLY A 95 -18.33 -14.81 9.84
CA GLY A 95 -18.22 -13.58 10.62
C GLY A 95 -17.19 -12.59 10.06
N THR A 96 -17.14 -11.41 10.67
CA THR A 96 -16.18 -10.36 10.30
C THR A 96 -14.91 -10.52 11.11
N GLN A 97 -13.77 -10.69 10.45
CA GLN A 97 -12.46 -10.80 11.07
C GLN A 97 -11.56 -9.62 10.68
N GLN A 98 -10.63 -9.28 11.57
CA GLN A 98 -9.64 -8.22 11.36
C GLN A 98 -8.39 -8.83 10.73
N TRP A 99 -8.03 -8.38 9.54
CA TRP A 99 -6.90 -8.85 8.73
C TRP A 99 -5.78 -7.79 8.69
N ASN A 100 -5.61 -7.03 9.76
CA ASN A 100 -4.77 -5.82 9.78
C ASN A 100 -3.29 -6.08 9.50
N ASN A 101 -2.78 -7.26 9.83
CA ASN A 101 -1.36 -7.59 9.68
C ASN A 101 -1.02 -7.93 8.23
N GLY A 102 -1.87 -8.73 7.58
CA GLY A 102 -1.64 -9.16 6.21
C GLY A 102 -2.47 -10.37 5.78
N ALA A 103 -2.10 -10.86 4.61
CA ALA A 103 -2.72 -12.02 3.99
C ALA A 103 -1.65 -12.90 3.34
N LEU A 104 -1.90 -14.21 3.38
CA LEU A 104 -1.05 -15.23 2.78
C LEU A 104 -1.89 -16.04 1.79
N ILE A 105 -1.30 -16.40 0.65
CA ILE A 105 -1.89 -17.34 -0.30
C ILE A 105 -1.02 -18.58 -0.44
N PHE A 106 -1.67 -19.74 -0.49
CA PHE A 106 -1.03 -21.03 -0.69
C PHE A 106 -1.91 -21.96 -1.52
N MET A 107 -1.27 -22.93 -2.16
CA MET A 107 -1.94 -24.02 -2.87
C MET A 107 -2.29 -25.11 -1.86
N ASP A 108 -3.59 -25.42 -1.75
CA ASP A 108 -4.16 -26.39 -0.82
C ASP A 108 -4.36 -27.73 -1.52
N LYS A 109 -3.39 -28.63 -1.38
CA LYS A 109 -3.38 -29.92 -2.09
C LYS A 109 -4.16 -31.02 -1.38
N ASN A 110 -4.37 -30.87 -0.07
CA ASN A 110 -5.08 -31.85 0.76
C ASN A 110 -6.55 -31.45 1.01
N GLY A 111 -6.94 -30.21 0.70
CA GLY A 111 -8.29 -29.68 0.81
C GLY A 111 -8.70 -29.31 2.23
N ASP A 112 -7.77 -29.22 3.17
CA ASP A 112 -8.06 -28.93 4.59
C ASP A 112 -8.06 -27.44 4.91
N ARG A 113 -7.67 -26.59 3.94
CA ARG A 113 -7.56 -25.12 4.06
C ARG A 113 -6.63 -24.66 5.16
N GLN A 114 -5.75 -25.53 5.62
CA GLN A 114 -4.69 -25.21 6.56
C GLN A 114 -3.36 -25.41 5.85
N ILE A 115 -2.41 -24.57 6.20
CA ILE A 115 -1.06 -24.74 5.68
C ILE A 115 -0.40 -25.93 6.36
N SER A 116 -0.01 -26.91 5.57
CA SER A 116 0.74 -28.09 5.99
C SER A 116 2.12 -28.11 5.31
N THR A 117 2.97 -29.05 5.70
CA THR A 117 4.29 -29.26 5.06
C THR A 117 4.19 -29.71 3.60
N LYS A 118 2.99 -30.06 3.11
CA LYS A 118 2.74 -30.48 1.73
C LYS A 118 2.25 -29.34 0.84
N ASP A 119 1.90 -28.21 1.44
CA ASP A 119 1.34 -27.06 0.74
C ASP A 119 2.43 -26.09 0.31
N TYR A 120 2.14 -25.36 -0.77
CA TYR A 120 3.09 -24.42 -1.35
C TYR A 120 2.62 -22.98 -1.12
N VAL A 121 3.38 -22.22 -0.33
CA VAL A 121 3.14 -20.79 -0.14
C VAL A 121 3.51 -20.05 -1.42
N ILE A 122 2.54 -19.35 -2.00
CA ILE A 122 2.72 -18.62 -3.25
C ILE A 122 3.18 -17.19 -2.95
N LYS A 123 2.51 -16.50 -2.02
CA LYS A 123 2.82 -15.11 -1.69
C LYS A 123 2.27 -14.71 -0.32
N VAL A 124 3.01 -13.83 0.35
CA VAL A 124 2.59 -13.13 1.56
C VAL A 124 2.61 -11.63 1.29
N ILE A 125 1.61 -10.91 1.79
CA ILE A 125 1.61 -9.45 1.83
C ILE A 125 1.38 -8.97 3.25
N SER A 126 2.02 -7.87 3.61
CA SER A 126 1.70 -7.10 4.81
C SER A 126 0.94 -5.83 4.44
N PHE A 127 0.06 -5.41 5.35
CA PHE A 127 -0.61 -4.12 5.28
C PHE A 127 0.10 -3.08 6.16
N SER A 128 -0.18 -1.81 5.87
CA SER A 128 0.23 -0.68 6.69
C SER A 128 -0.47 -0.75 8.06
N PRO A 129 0.26 -0.59 9.18
CA PRO A 129 -0.31 -0.72 10.52
C PRO A 129 -1.36 0.35 10.85
N GLU A 130 -1.39 1.45 10.10
CA GLU A 130 -2.37 2.53 10.23
C GLU A 130 -3.74 2.17 9.63
N ASN A 131 -3.80 1.12 8.79
CA ASN A 131 -5.01 0.70 8.10
C ASN A 131 -5.72 -0.41 8.88
N SER A 132 -7.04 -0.32 9.01
CA SER A 132 -7.89 -1.44 9.42
C SER A 132 -8.38 -2.17 8.17
N VAL A 133 -8.13 -3.48 8.12
CA VAL A 133 -8.56 -4.37 7.05
C VAL A 133 -9.50 -5.40 7.64
N THR A 134 -10.68 -5.56 7.06
CA THR A 134 -11.66 -6.56 7.52
C THR A 134 -12.17 -7.41 6.37
N TRP A 135 -12.48 -8.66 6.69
CA TRP A 135 -13.14 -9.61 5.80
C TRP A 135 -14.39 -10.16 6.46
N ASN A 136 -15.51 -10.17 5.75
CA ASN A 136 -16.81 -10.53 6.32
C ASN A 136 -17.17 -12.03 6.22
N ARG A 137 -16.22 -12.89 5.82
CA ARG A 137 -16.44 -14.35 5.68
C ARG A 137 -15.41 -15.20 6.43
N GLY A 138 -14.95 -14.74 7.59
CA GLY A 138 -14.05 -15.49 8.47
C GLY A 138 -12.57 -15.24 8.18
N GLU A 139 -11.77 -16.31 8.19
CA GLU A 139 -10.31 -16.31 8.15
C GLU A 139 -9.74 -16.80 6.82
N THR A 140 -10.59 -17.29 5.93
CA THR A 140 -10.17 -17.83 4.63
C THR A 140 -11.09 -17.40 3.49
N LEU A 141 -10.51 -17.35 2.29
CA LEU A 141 -11.17 -17.23 1.00
C LEU A 141 -10.54 -18.26 0.08
N VAL A 142 -11.35 -19.12 -0.52
CA VAL A 142 -10.86 -20.22 -1.37
C VAL A 142 -11.26 -19.98 -2.81
N TYR A 143 -10.28 -20.00 -3.71
CA TYR A 143 -10.50 -20.10 -5.15
C TYR A 143 -10.44 -21.57 -5.59
N GLU A 144 -11.43 -22.00 -6.34
CA GLU A 144 -11.47 -23.30 -7.01
C GLU A 144 -10.64 -23.29 -8.30
N SER A 145 -10.42 -24.46 -8.88
CA SER A 145 -9.60 -24.65 -10.09
C SER A 145 -10.18 -23.99 -11.35
N ASP A 146 -11.46 -23.58 -11.34
CA ASP A 146 -12.10 -22.77 -12.40
C ASP A 146 -12.02 -21.25 -12.13
N GLY A 147 -11.42 -20.86 -10.99
CA GLY A 147 -11.30 -19.47 -10.55
C GLY A 147 -12.58 -18.91 -9.92
N SER A 148 -13.62 -19.72 -9.72
CA SER A 148 -14.75 -19.38 -8.85
C SER A 148 -14.32 -19.40 -7.38
N VAL A 149 -15.15 -18.85 -6.50
CA VAL A 149 -14.90 -18.95 -5.04
C VAL A 149 -15.81 -20.02 -4.44
N TYR A 150 -15.24 -20.87 -3.59
CA TYR A 150 -15.95 -21.98 -2.98
C TYR A 150 -16.95 -21.54 -1.91
N GLY A 151 -18.11 -22.20 -1.85
CA GLY A 151 -19.07 -22.07 -0.74
C GLY A 151 -19.52 -20.62 -0.51
N ALA A 152 -19.45 -20.15 0.75
CA ALA A 152 -19.84 -18.79 1.15
C ALA A 152 -18.68 -17.78 1.12
N SER A 153 -17.59 -18.06 0.38
CA SER A 153 -16.40 -17.20 0.32
C SER A 153 -16.55 -15.96 -0.60
N ASN A 154 -17.71 -15.71 -1.21
CA ASN A 154 -18.00 -14.37 -1.76
C ASN A 154 -18.26 -13.39 -0.63
N GLY A 155 -17.64 -12.22 -0.69
CA GLY A 155 -17.73 -11.27 0.39
C GLY A 155 -17.14 -9.93 0.03
N THR A 156 -16.89 -9.14 1.06
CA THR A 156 -16.33 -7.80 0.94
C THR A 156 -15.16 -7.66 1.89
N PHE A 157 -13.99 -7.34 1.31
CA PHE A 157 -12.91 -6.74 2.08
C PHE A 157 -13.20 -5.26 2.24
N GLN A 158 -13.06 -4.75 3.45
CA GLN A 158 -13.08 -3.32 3.72
C GLN A 158 -11.74 -2.90 4.28
N ILE A 159 -11.17 -1.84 3.70
CA ILE A 159 -9.93 -1.21 4.16
C ILE A 159 -10.31 0.22 4.56
N SER A 160 -9.95 0.62 5.77
CA SER A 160 -10.26 1.94 6.29
C SER A 160 -9.08 2.56 7.03
N GLN A 161 -8.94 3.88 6.89
CA GLN A 161 -8.01 4.69 7.65
C GLN A 161 -8.73 5.96 8.07
N GLY A 162 -8.97 6.13 9.38
CA GLY A 162 -9.87 7.18 9.86
C GLY A 162 -11.28 7.03 9.24
N ASP A 163 -11.77 8.10 8.63
CA ASP A 163 -13.09 8.14 7.98
C ASP A 163 -13.08 7.64 6.52
N ASP A 164 -11.90 7.47 5.93
CA ASP A 164 -11.77 7.02 4.54
C ASP A 164 -11.92 5.50 4.46
N ILE A 165 -12.97 5.06 3.78
CA ILE A 165 -13.32 3.64 3.63
C ILE A 165 -13.30 3.25 2.15
N LYS A 166 -12.58 2.17 1.82
CA LYS A 166 -12.64 1.52 0.50
C LYS A 166 -13.02 0.05 0.64
N LYS A 167 -13.70 -0.48 -0.37
CA LYS A 167 -14.15 -1.88 -0.35
C LYS A 167 -13.80 -2.61 -1.65
N LEU A 168 -13.40 -3.86 -1.49
CA LEU A 168 -13.24 -4.83 -2.57
C LEU A 168 -14.31 -5.92 -2.41
N VAL A 169 -15.20 -6.03 -3.39
CA VAL A 169 -16.26 -7.05 -3.40
C VAL A 169 -15.83 -8.20 -4.30
N ILE A 170 -15.95 -9.43 -3.81
CA ILE A 170 -15.67 -10.66 -4.53
C ILE A 170 -16.99 -11.37 -4.82
N SER A 171 -17.30 -11.61 -6.10
CA SER A 171 -18.47 -12.39 -6.52
C SER A 171 -18.22 -13.89 -6.45
N MET A 172 -19.28 -14.70 -6.55
CA MET A 172 -19.17 -16.18 -6.58
C MET A 172 -18.35 -16.68 -7.77
N THR A 173 -18.35 -15.95 -8.88
CA THR A 173 -17.48 -16.23 -10.02
C THR A 173 -16.01 -15.90 -9.76
N GLY A 174 -15.66 -15.38 -8.57
CA GLY A 174 -14.32 -14.97 -8.14
C GLY A 174 -13.85 -13.61 -8.67
N ARG A 175 -14.75 -12.83 -9.30
CA ARG A 175 -14.38 -11.52 -9.86
C ARG A 175 -14.27 -10.51 -8.72
N VAL A 176 -13.15 -9.81 -8.68
CA VAL A 176 -12.89 -8.73 -7.72
C VAL A 176 -13.30 -7.40 -8.34
N ARG A 177 -14.08 -6.60 -7.61
CA ARG A 177 -14.44 -5.23 -8.00
C ARG A 177 -14.23 -4.25 -6.86
N ARG A 178 -13.79 -3.04 -7.18
CA ARG A 178 -13.83 -1.91 -6.25
C ARG A 178 -15.26 -1.38 -6.19
N THR A 179 -15.70 -0.95 -5.02
CA THR A 179 -16.86 -0.06 -4.93
C THR A 179 -16.37 1.38 -4.87
N SER A 180 -16.98 2.27 -5.65
CA SER A 180 -17.00 3.68 -5.31
C SER A 180 -18.01 3.85 -4.17
N ASN A 181 -17.62 4.55 -3.10
CA ASN A 181 -18.58 5.21 -2.23
C ASN A 181 -19.12 6.43 -2.96
#